data_AF-A0A0G0RP52-F1
#
_entry.id   AF-A0A0G0RP52-F1
#
_cell.length_a   1.000
_cell.length_b   1.000
_cell.length_c   1.000
_cell.angle_alpha   90.00
_cell.angle_beta   90.00
_cell.angle_gamma   90.00
#
_symmetry.space_group_name_H-M   'P 1'
#
loop_
_entity.id
_entity.type
_entity.pdbx_description
1 polymer ?
#
loop_
_entity_poly.entity_id
_entity_poly.type
_entity_poly.pdbx_seq_one_letter_code
_entity_poly.pdbx_strand_id
1 'polypeptide(L)'
;MFVVLSVKLKKLSQKNTAINEVSPDILPRALKATKTNENRLFRIKCKLEAGIGNMASKKPTIKKLRQQADKLFQENGLKNKPSCEVCDKPAKVVHHYTPKSVSSALRYYAPNGIPLCNGCHMRLHRSGDPEYNNKIIAKRGKFWLVDLRGERQKLVKISVKYYQDVIKKLST
;
A
#
# COMPACT_ATOMS: atom_id res chain seq x y z
N MET A 1 20.84 -6.50 42.92
CA MET A 1 20.58 -7.92 42.56
C MET A 1 20.47 -8.01 41.04
N PHE A 2 21.56 -8.43 40.41
CA PHE A 2 21.75 -8.52 38.96
C PHE A 2 22.03 -9.99 38.62
N VAL A 3 21.04 -10.78 38.22
CA VAL A 3 21.27 -12.03 37.46
C VAL A 3 19.94 -12.38 36.80
N VAL A 4 19.87 -12.46 35.46
CA VAL A 4 19.31 -13.55 34.62
C VAL A 4 19.21 -13.01 33.18
N LEU A 5 20.32 -13.06 32.44
CA LEU A 5 20.31 -12.76 31.00
C LEU A 5 21.41 -13.57 30.29
N SER A 6 21.30 -14.90 30.24
CA SER A 6 22.32 -15.75 29.60
C SER A 6 21.85 -17.16 29.25
N VAL A 7 20.71 -17.36 28.57
CA VAL A 7 20.39 -18.69 28.01
C VAL A 7 19.59 -18.61 26.72
N LYS A 8 20.18 -18.18 25.59
CA LYS A 8 19.61 -18.47 24.25
C LYS A 8 20.55 -18.27 23.04
N LEU A 9 21.84 -18.56 23.19
CA LEU A 9 22.84 -18.46 22.11
C LEU A 9 23.58 -19.78 21.80
N LYS A 10 22.95 -20.96 21.95
CA LYS A 10 23.59 -22.26 21.68
C LYS A 10 22.77 -23.26 20.85
N LYS A 11 22.12 -22.83 19.75
CA LYS A 11 21.46 -23.77 18.81
C LYS A 11 21.60 -23.39 17.32
N LEU A 12 22.77 -22.92 16.89
CA LEU A 12 23.05 -22.67 15.46
C LEU A 12 24.39 -23.24 14.96
N SER A 13 24.97 -24.24 15.65
CA SER A 13 26.34 -24.71 15.36
C SER A 13 26.47 -26.19 14.94
N GLN A 14 25.42 -26.82 14.39
CA GLN A 14 25.49 -28.24 14.02
C GLN A 14 24.66 -28.60 12.77
N LYS A 15 24.92 -27.94 11.64
CA LYS A 15 24.37 -28.37 10.32
C LYS A 15 25.34 -28.15 9.16
N ASN A 16 26.63 -28.46 9.34
CA ASN A 16 27.62 -28.40 8.26
C ASN A 16 28.55 -29.62 8.32
N THR A 17 28.03 -30.81 8.03
CA THR A 17 28.85 -32.01 7.75
C THR A 17 27.98 -33.04 7.04
N ALA A 18 27.82 -32.88 5.72
CA ALA A 18 27.51 -33.95 4.77
C ALA A 18 27.53 -33.38 3.34
N ILE A 19 28.73 -33.24 2.77
CA ILE A 19 28.88 -33.19 1.31
C ILE A 19 29.94 -34.23 0.98
N ASN A 20 29.49 -35.48 0.91
CA ASN A 20 30.27 -36.59 0.39
C ASN A 20 30.12 -36.61 -1.13
N GLU A 21 31.27 -36.67 -1.79
CA GLU A 21 31.55 -37.42 -3.02
C GLU A 21 30.62 -37.18 -4.22
N VAL A 22 30.95 -36.12 -4.98
CA VAL A 22 30.48 -35.98 -6.37
C VAL A 22 31.49 -36.69 -7.28
N SER A 23 31.01 -37.70 -7.99
CA SER A 23 31.73 -38.48 -9.01
C SER A 23 32.38 -37.58 -10.09
N PRO A 24 33.61 -37.88 -10.54
CA PRO A 24 34.35 -37.06 -11.50
C PRO A 24 33.91 -37.16 -12.98
N ASP A 25 32.85 -37.90 -13.31
CA ASP A 25 32.49 -38.20 -14.71
C ASP A 25 31.43 -37.28 -15.36
N ILE A 26 31.37 -35.99 -14.98
CA ILE A 26 30.58 -34.99 -15.70
C ILE A 26 31.52 -33.97 -16.35
N LEU A 27 32.08 -34.36 -17.50
CA LEU A 27 32.77 -33.47 -18.43
C LEU A 27 31.83 -32.35 -18.96
N PRO A 28 32.39 -31.21 -19.41
CA PRO A 28 31.84 -29.89 -19.17
C PRO A 28 30.80 -29.49 -20.22
N ARG A 29 29.53 -29.40 -19.81
CA ARG A 29 28.51 -28.66 -20.56
C ARG A 29 28.58 -27.13 -20.36
N ALA A 30 29.65 -26.63 -19.73
CA ALA A 30 29.79 -25.24 -19.30
C ALA A 30 30.34 -24.27 -20.36
N LEU A 31 30.83 -24.73 -21.52
CA LEU A 31 31.51 -23.86 -22.50
C LEU A 31 30.65 -23.41 -23.70
N LYS A 32 29.36 -23.81 -23.77
CA LYS A 32 28.42 -23.31 -24.81
C LYS A 32 27.50 -22.18 -24.33
N ALA A 33 27.59 -21.75 -23.07
CA ALA A 33 26.73 -20.72 -22.48
C ALA A 33 27.36 -19.31 -22.43
N THR A 34 28.57 -19.11 -22.96
CA THR A 34 29.28 -17.82 -22.87
C THR A 34 28.99 -16.88 -24.05
N LYS A 35 28.74 -17.40 -25.26
CA LYS A 35 28.42 -16.57 -26.45
C LYS A 35 27.00 -15.99 -26.45
N THR A 36 26.09 -16.48 -25.60
CA THR A 36 24.73 -15.94 -25.47
C THR A 36 24.65 -14.76 -24.49
N ASN A 37 25.66 -14.55 -23.64
CA ASN A 37 25.64 -13.50 -22.62
C ASN A 37 26.18 -12.15 -23.12
N GLU A 38 27.18 -12.16 -24.01
CA GLU A 38 27.73 -10.93 -24.60
C GLU A 38 26.71 -10.18 -25.48
N ASN A 39 25.93 -10.91 -26.28
CA ASN A 39 24.83 -10.34 -27.07
C ASN A 39 23.69 -9.76 -26.19
N ARG A 40 23.50 -10.30 -24.98
CA ARG A 40 22.51 -9.78 -24.01
C ARG A 40 23.00 -8.49 -23.38
N LEU A 41 24.28 -8.42 -22.98
CA LEU A 41 24.90 -7.23 -22.44
C LEU A 41 24.96 -6.09 -23.48
N PHE A 42 25.28 -6.39 -24.73
CA PHE A 42 25.27 -5.42 -25.82
C PHE A 42 23.86 -4.84 -26.07
N ARG A 43 22.82 -5.68 -26.08
CA ARG A 43 21.42 -5.21 -26.20
C ARG A 43 20.95 -4.38 -25.01
N ILE A 44 21.44 -4.66 -23.79
CA ILE A 44 21.15 -3.85 -22.59
C ILE A 44 21.83 -2.48 -22.70
N LYS A 45 23.09 -2.45 -23.17
CA LYS A 45 23.85 -1.22 -23.37
C LYS A 45 23.24 -0.31 -24.44
N CYS A 46 22.88 -0.86 -25.61
CA CYS A 46 22.18 -0.09 -26.65
C CYS A 46 20.82 0.45 -26.19
N LYS A 47 20.08 -0.27 -25.33
CA LYS A 47 18.82 0.23 -24.76
C LYS A 47 19.01 1.34 -23.73
N LEU A 48 20.10 1.28 -22.95
CA LEU A 48 20.46 2.33 -22.01
C LEU A 48 20.91 3.61 -22.75
N GLU A 49 21.69 3.47 -23.80
CA GLU A 49 22.23 4.61 -24.57
C GLU A 49 21.17 5.25 -25.48
N ALA A 50 20.29 4.45 -26.11
CA ALA A 50 19.18 4.97 -26.91
C ALA A 50 18.01 5.54 -26.08
N GLY A 51 17.95 5.24 -24.78
CA GLY A 51 16.86 5.65 -23.88
C GLY A 51 17.03 7.03 -23.23
N ILE A 52 18.18 7.69 -23.41
CA ILE A 52 18.48 9.01 -22.82
C ILE A 52 17.94 10.15 -23.70
N GLY A 53 17.47 9.84 -24.91
CA GLY A 53 16.84 10.81 -25.81
C GLY A 53 15.49 11.30 -25.28
N ASN A 54 15.47 12.52 -24.74
CA ASN A 54 14.30 13.38 -24.55
C ASN A 54 13.04 12.68 -24.02
N MET A 55 13.07 12.26 -22.76
CA MET A 55 11.83 12.02 -21.99
C MET A 55 11.15 13.37 -21.70
N ALA A 56 10.55 13.97 -22.72
CA ALA A 56 9.59 15.05 -22.52
C ALA A 56 8.58 14.56 -21.46
N SER A 57 8.49 15.26 -20.33
CA SER A 57 7.72 14.81 -19.18
C SER A 57 6.27 14.62 -19.61
N LYS A 58 5.85 13.37 -19.81
CA LYS A 58 4.46 13.07 -20.21
C LYS A 58 3.55 13.71 -19.18
N LYS A 59 2.58 14.51 -19.63
CA LYS A 59 1.57 15.13 -18.77
C LYS A 59 1.02 14.07 -17.82
N PRO A 60 0.92 14.36 -16.51
CA PRO A 60 0.49 13.35 -15.55
C PRO A 60 -0.92 12.90 -15.89
N THR A 61 -1.10 11.58 -15.99
CA THR A 61 -2.43 11.02 -16.23
C THR A 61 -3.27 11.13 -14.96
N ILE A 62 -4.59 11.27 -15.11
CA ILE A 62 -5.54 11.31 -13.99
C ILE A 62 -5.35 10.10 -13.06
N LYS A 63 -5.03 8.91 -13.63
CA LYS A 63 -4.75 7.70 -12.86
C LYS A 63 -3.58 7.90 -11.87
N LYS A 64 -2.48 8.51 -12.30
CA LYS A 64 -1.31 8.77 -11.45
C LYS A 64 -1.63 9.76 -10.33
N LEU A 65 -2.30 10.87 -10.67
CA LEU A 65 -2.69 11.89 -9.69
C LEU A 65 -3.65 11.32 -8.63
N ARG A 66 -4.62 10.51 -9.06
CA ARG A 66 -5.54 9.83 -8.15
C ARG A 66 -4.81 8.86 -7.21
N GLN A 67 -3.83 8.10 -7.70
CA GLN A 67 -3.03 7.20 -6.86
C GLN A 67 -2.23 7.98 -5.81
N GLN A 68 -1.66 9.12 -6.21
CA GLN A 68 -0.94 10.01 -5.29
C GLN A 68 -1.87 10.59 -4.22
N ALA A 69 -3.05 11.10 -4.61
CA ALA A 69 -4.05 11.60 -3.67
C ALA A 69 -4.56 10.49 -2.72
N ASP A 70 -4.86 9.29 -3.24
CA ASP A 70 -5.29 8.14 -2.42
C ASP A 70 -4.20 7.75 -1.41
N LYS A 71 -2.91 7.80 -1.79
CA LYS A 71 -1.78 7.53 -0.89
C LYS A 71 -1.69 8.58 0.23
N LEU A 72 -1.70 9.87 -0.10
CA LEU A 72 -1.64 10.95 0.88
C LEU A 72 -2.82 10.92 1.85
N PHE A 73 -4.03 10.61 1.36
CA PHE A 73 -5.22 10.47 2.20
C PHE A 73 -5.05 9.34 3.24
N GLN A 74 -4.46 8.21 2.84
CA GLN A 74 -4.16 7.10 3.76
C GLN A 74 -3.13 7.52 4.81
N GLU A 75 -2.02 8.13 4.38
CA GLU A 75 -0.93 8.56 5.26
C GLU A 75 -1.44 9.57 6.30
N ASN A 76 -2.17 10.59 5.87
CA ASN A 76 -2.72 11.60 6.77
C ASN A 76 -3.77 11.03 7.73
N GLY A 77 -4.65 10.16 7.24
CA GLY A 77 -5.68 9.55 8.09
C GLY A 77 -5.06 8.67 9.18
N LEU A 78 -4.02 7.89 8.87
CA LEU A 78 -3.30 7.07 9.85
C LEU A 78 -2.45 7.92 10.81
N LYS A 79 -1.85 9.02 10.33
CA LYS A 79 -1.11 9.96 11.17
C LYS A 79 -2.02 10.62 12.21
N ASN A 80 -3.21 11.04 11.79
CA ASN A 80 -4.16 11.74 12.67
C ASN A 80 -4.88 10.79 13.63
N LYS A 81 -5.14 9.54 13.21
CA LYS A 81 -5.84 8.54 14.02
C LYS A 81 -5.18 7.17 13.84
N PRO A 82 -4.19 6.82 14.70
CA PRO A 82 -3.41 5.59 14.54
C PRO A 82 -4.11 4.33 15.07
N SER A 83 -5.30 4.44 15.67
CA SER A 83 -6.07 3.32 16.24
C SER A 83 -7.31 2.97 15.41
N CYS A 84 -7.69 1.70 15.44
CA CYS A 84 -8.86 1.16 14.76
C CYS A 84 -10.14 1.62 15.44
N GLU A 85 -11.08 2.23 14.72
CA GLU A 85 -12.32 2.71 15.35
C GLU A 85 -13.23 1.57 15.84
N VAL A 86 -13.04 0.33 15.39
CA VAL A 86 -13.90 -0.79 15.83
C VAL A 86 -13.37 -1.53 17.05
N CYS A 87 -12.06 -1.78 17.11
CA CYS A 87 -11.44 -2.64 18.14
C CYS A 87 -10.21 -2.03 18.81
N ASP A 88 -9.91 -0.77 18.52
CA ASP A 88 -8.86 0.06 19.14
C ASP A 88 -7.41 -0.45 18.95
N LYS A 89 -7.22 -1.59 18.27
CA LYS A 89 -5.91 -2.07 17.79
C LYS A 89 -5.26 -1.08 16.81
N PRO A 90 -3.94 -1.11 16.60
CA PRO A 90 -3.27 -0.24 15.64
C PRO A 90 -3.90 -0.32 14.24
N ALA A 91 -4.29 0.83 13.71
CA ALA A 91 -4.80 0.95 12.36
C ALA A 91 -3.68 0.75 11.34
N LYS A 92 -4.04 0.17 10.20
CA LYS A 92 -3.12 -0.07 9.07
C LYS A 92 -3.64 0.52 7.77
N VAL A 93 -4.94 0.79 7.71
CA VAL A 93 -5.61 1.35 6.54
C VAL A 93 -6.71 2.31 6.98
N VAL A 94 -7.02 3.29 6.14
CA VAL A 94 -8.19 4.16 6.21
C VAL A 94 -9.23 3.63 5.23
N HIS A 95 -10.31 3.09 5.77
CA HIS A 95 -11.44 2.59 4.99
C HIS A 95 -12.43 3.71 4.71
N HIS A 96 -13.03 3.73 3.51
CA HIS A 96 -14.08 4.68 3.18
C HIS A 96 -15.43 4.14 3.63
N TYR A 97 -16.10 4.79 4.59
CA TYR A 97 -17.42 4.38 5.07
C TYR A 97 -18.44 4.31 3.93
N THR A 98 -18.54 5.39 3.15
CA THR A 98 -19.23 5.38 1.87
C THR A 98 -18.22 5.06 0.77
N PRO A 99 -18.42 3.98 -0.01
CA PRO A 99 -17.45 3.54 -1.02
C PRO A 99 -17.09 4.63 -2.02
N LYS A 100 -15.83 4.63 -2.47
CA LYS A 100 -15.28 5.62 -3.42
C LYS A 100 -16.01 5.69 -4.76
N SER A 101 -16.73 4.63 -5.15
CA SER A 101 -17.52 4.55 -6.39
C SER A 101 -18.86 5.29 -6.29
N VAL A 102 -19.34 5.56 -5.07
CA VAL A 102 -20.67 6.11 -4.84
C VAL A 102 -20.71 7.63 -4.96
N SER A 103 -19.67 8.32 -4.50
CA SER A 103 -19.59 9.78 -4.62
C SER A 103 -18.14 10.26 -4.64
N SER A 104 -17.81 11.07 -5.65
CA SER A 104 -16.49 11.71 -5.78
C SER A 104 -16.24 12.75 -4.69
N ALA A 105 -17.29 13.42 -4.20
CA ALA A 105 -17.20 14.40 -3.12
C ALA A 105 -16.70 13.77 -1.82
N LEU A 106 -17.13 12.54 -1.53
CA LEU A 106 -16.76 11.81 -0.31
C LEU A 106 -15.39 11.13 -0.36
N ARG A 107 -14.75 11.03 -1.53
CA ARG A 107 -13.50 10.25 -1.70
C ARG A 107 -12.35 10.76 -0.83
N TYR A 108 -12.25 12.08 -0.68
CA TYR A 108 -11.20 12.73 0.12
C TYR A 108 -11.79 13.54 1.28
N TYR A 109 -13.06 13.30 1.61
CA TYR A 109 -13.70 13.91 2.77
C TYR A 109 -13.22 13.17 4.04
N ALA A 110 -12.46 13.85 4.89
CA ALA A 110 -11.82 13.22 6.04
C ALA A 110 -12.81 12.49 6.98
N PRO A 111 -14.02 13.03 7.26
CA PRO A 111 -15.03 12.30 8.03
C PRO A 111 -15.54 11.01 7.37
N ASN A 112 -15.38 10.81 6.07
CA ASN A 112 -15.72 9.55 5.41
C ASN A 112 -14.62 8.48 5.60
N GLY A 113 -13.42 8.88 5.99
CA GLY A 113 -12.30 7.97 6.28
C GLY A 113 -12.38 7.41 7.71
N ILE A 114 -12.29 6.08 7.83
CA ILE A 114 -12.32 5.34 9.08
C ILE A 114 -11.02 4.53 9.21
N PRO A 115 -10.13 4.85 10.15
CA PRO A 115 -8.93 4.05 10.40
C PRO A 115 -9.34 2.69 10.98
N LEU A 116 -8.82 1.63 10.37
CA LEU A 116 -9.11 0.25 10.73
C LEU A 116 -7.83 -0.59 10.74
N CYS A 117 -7.82 -1.63 11.58
CA CYS A 117 -6.86 -2.72 11.46
C CYS A 117 -7.27 -3.65 10.31
N ASN A 118 -6.33 -4.43 9.77
CA ASN A 118 -6.60 -5.34 8.65
C ASN A 118 -7.71 -6.35 8.94
N GLY A 119 -7.83 -6.84 10.18
CA GLY A 119 -8.88 -7.78 10.57
C GLY A 119 -10.28 -7.18 10.45
N CYS A 120 -10.49 -5.99 11.00
CA CYS A 120 -11.77 -5.28 10.90
C CYS A 120 -12.07 -4.83 9.47
N HIS A 121 -11.05 -4.37 8.74
CA HIS A 121 -11.18 -3.97 7.34
C HIS A 121 -11.68 -5.11 6.45
N MET A 122 -11.08 -6.31 6.60
CA MET A 122 -11.50 -7.47 5.81
C MET A 122 -12.88 -7.98 6.18
N ARG A 123 -13.29 -7.90 7.47
CA ARG A 123 -14.64 -8.27 7.89
C ARG A 123 -15.68 -7.35 7.25
N LEU A 124 -15.48 -6.03 7.32
CA LEU A 124 -16.38 -5.06 6.65
C LEU A 124 -16.53 -5.33 5.15
N HIS A 125 -15.45 -5.65 4.44
CA HIS A 125 -15.52 -5.96 3.01
C HIS A 125 -16.15 -7.32 2.67
N ARG A 126 -16.00 -8.34 3.53
CA ARG A 126 -16.44 -9.71 3.22
C ARG A 126 -17.85 -10.03 3.73
N SER A 127 -18.13 -9.70 4.98
CA SER A 127 -19.40 -10.06 5.62
C SER A 127 -20.42 -8.93 5.58
N GLY A 128 -20.01 -7.70 5.25
CA GLY A 128 -20.89 -6.53 5.32
C GLY A 128 -21.52 -6.36 6.71
N ASP A 129 -20.81 -6.83 7.74
CA ASP A 129 -21.36 -7.06 9.07
C ASP A 129 -21.97 -5.77 9.66
N PRO A 130 -23.30 -5.74 9.88
CA PRO A 130 -23.99 -4.58 10.44
C PRO A 130 -23.44 -4.17 11.81
N GLU A 131 -22.91 -5.11 12.61
CA GLU A 131 -22.36 -4.82 13.93
C GLU A 131 -21.20 -3.82 13.86
N TYR A 132 -20.35 -3.94 12.83
CA TYR A 132 -19.18 -3.07 12.65
C TYR A 132 -19.60 -1.66 12.29
N ASN A 133 -20.58 -1.54 11.38
CA ASN A 133 -21.18 -0.25 11.03
C ASN A 133 -21.85 0.39 12.24
N ASN A 134 -22.59 -0.39 13.04
CA ASN A 134 -23.23 0.11 14.25
C ASN A 134 -22.22 0.60 15.29
N LYS A 135 -21.09 -0.09 15.47
CA LYS A 135 -19.99 0.38 16.34
C LYS A 135 -19.40 1.70 15.88
N ILE A 136 -19.17 1.85 14.57
CA ILE A 136 -18.68 3.11 13.98
C ILE A 136 -19.69 4.23 14.21
N ILE A 137 -20.97 4.00 13.91
CA ILE A 137 -22.05 4.99 14.09
C ILE A 137 -22.21 5.36 15.56
N ALA A 138 -22.12 4.38 16.48
CA ALA A 138 -22.20 4.62 17.91
C ALA A 138 -21.05 5.53 18.39
N LYS A 139 -19.82 5.33 17.88
CA LYS A 139 -18.67 6.18 18.23
C LYS A 139 -18.73 7.59 17.61
N ARG A 140 -19.19 7.71 16.36
CA ARG A 140 -19.20 9.01 15.64
C ARG A 140 -20.49 9.82 15.80
N GLY A 141 -21.58 9.16 16.19
CA GLY A 141 -22.88 9.77 16.38
C GLY A 141 -23.72 9.85 15.09
N LYS A 142 -25.03 10.07 15.28
CA LYS A 142 -26.01 10.14 14.18
C LYS A 142 -25.83 11.39 13.30
N PHE A 143 -25.42 12.52 13.86
CA PHE A 143 -25.18 13.75 13.11
C PHE A 143 -24.08 13.61 12.06
N TRP A 144 -23.02 12.85 12.37
CA TRP A 144 -21.98 12.51 11.41
C TRP A 144 -22.54 11.78 10.18
N LEU A 145 -23.51 10.88 10.37
CA LEU A 145 -24.15 10.18 9.25
C LEU A 145 -25.02 11.10 8.40
N VAL A 146 -25.70 12.06 9.03
CA VAL A 146 -26.48 13.09 8.32
C VAL A 146 -25.57 13.98 7.49
N ASP A 147 -24.45 14.43 8.06
CA ASP A 147 -23.42 15.21 7.36
C ASP A 147 -22.87 14.46 6.13
N LEU A 148 -22.49 13.19 6.29
CA LEU A 148 -22.03 12.36 5.17
C LEU A 148 -23.06 12.24 4.05
N ARG A 149 -24.35 12.13 4.41
CA ARG A 149 -25.44 12.06 3.42
C ARG A 149 -25.62 13.37 2.67
N GLY A 150 -25.52 14.51 3.37
CA GLY A 150 -25.53 15.83 2.73
C GLY A 150 -24.36 15.98 1.77
N GLU A 151 -23.15 15.61 2.21
CA GLU A 151 -21.94 15.78 1.41
C GLU A 151 -21.88 14.86 0.20
N ARG A 152 -22.53 13.70 0.28
CA ARG A 152 -22.71 12.79 -0.84
C ARG A 152 -23.41 13.44 -2.04
N GLN A 153 -24.35 14.35 -1.80
CA GLN A 153 -25.19 14.96 -2.84
C GLN A 153 -24.44 16.01 -3.68
N LYS A 154 -23.27 16.46 -3.25
CA LYS A 154 -22.49 17.45 -4.00
C LYS A 154 -21.94 16.85 -5.30
N LEU A 155 -22.19 17.56 -6.40
CA LEU A 155 -21.63 17.22 -7.71
C LEU A 155 -20.20 17.75 -7.84
N VAL A 156 -19.25 16.85 -8.10
CA VAL A 156 -17.83 17.19 -8.25
C VAL A 156 -17.33 16.76 -9.63
N LYS A 157 -16.91 17.73 -10.45
CA LYS A 157 -16.33 17.47 -11.76
C LYS A 157 -14.88 16.99 -11.61
N ILE A 158 -14.66 15.70 -11.88
CA ILE A 158 -13.32 15.12 -11.86
C ILE A 158 -12.50 15.67 -13.04
N SER A 159 -11.37 16.30 -12.74
CA SER A 159 -10.43 16.84 -13.72
C SER A 159 -8.99 16.69 -13.22
N VAL A 160 -8.00 16.99 -14.08
CA VAL A 160 -6.59 17.05 -13.66
C VAL A 160 -6.40 18.09 -12.55
N LYS A 161 -6.99 19.28 -12.73
CA LYS A 161 -6.95 20.37 -11.75
C LYS A 161 -7.52 19.93 -10.39
N TYR A 162 -8.66 19.24 -10.39
CA TYR A 162 -9.28 18.72 -9.16
C TYR A 162 -8.29 17.87 -8.33
N TYR A 163 -7.57 16.92 -8.94
CA TYR A 163 -6.62 16.11 -8.19
C TYR A 163 -5.38 16.89 -7.74
N GLN A 164 -4.92 17.87 -8.53
CA GLN A 164 -3.83 18.76 -8.10
C GLN A 164 -4.23 19.56 -6.85
N ASP A 165 -5.45 20.10 -6.83
CA ASP A 165 -5.99 20.84 -5.69
C ASP A 165 -6.14 19.93 -4.45
N VAL A 166 -6.62 18.70 -4.64
CA VAL A 166 -6.71 17.70 -3.57
C VAL A 166 -5.33 17.35 -3.02
N ILE A 167 -4.34 17.09 -3.88
CA ILE A 167 -2.96 16.78 -3.46
C ILE A 167 -2.39 17.94 -2.65
N LYS A 168 -2.55 19.18 -3.13
CA LYS A 168 -2.11 20.38 -2.42
C LYS A 168 -2.75 20.50 -1.04
N LYS A 169 -4.07 20.24 -0.95
CA LYS A 169 -4.81 20.24 0.33
C LYS A 169 -4.32 19.16 1.29
N LEU A 170 -3.95 17.98 0.79
CA LEU A 170 -3.47 16.87 1.60
C LEU A 170 -1.98 16.98 1.95
N SER A 171 -1.18 17.76 1.21
CA SER A 171 0.24 17.96 1.52
C SER A 171 0.50 19.10 2.51
N THR A 172 -0.51 19.90 2.84
CA THR A 172 -0.44 21.00 3.82
C THR A 172 -0.69 20.44 5.20
#